data_AF-A0A2R6G1W1-F1
#
_entry.id   AF-A0A2R6G1W1-F1
#
_cell.length_a   1.000
_cell.length_b   1.000
_cell.length_c   1.000
_cell.angle_alpha   90.00
_cell.angle_beta   90.00
_cell.angle_gamma   90.00
#
_symmetry.space_group_name_H-M   'P 1'
#
loop_
_entity.id
_entity.type
_entity.pdbx_description
1 polymer ?
#
loop_
_entity_poly.entity_id
_entity_poly.type
_entity_poly.pdbx_seq_one_letter_code
_entity_poly.pdbx_strand_id
1 'polypeptide(L)' 'MDTGGEEEDAVRVHREHVRFEREDGQFYLVDQGKNPTSVNGEELEAGDRVPVSPGDRIDLSGVAKIGIREA' A
#
# COMPACT_ATOMS: atom_id res chain seq x y z
N MET A 1 -1.81 -4.93 -22.35
CA MET A 1 -2.22 -4.04 -21.25
C MET A 1 -0.93 -3.51 -20.69
N ASP A 2 -0.72 -2.20 -20.76
CA ASP A 2 0.55 -1.55 -20.48
C ASP A 2 0.64 -1.27 -18.97
N THR A 3 1.32 -2.15 -18.23
CA THR A 3 1.45 -2.08 -16.77
C THR A 3 2.67 -1.26 -16.35
N GLY A 4 3.02 -0.18 -17.06
CA GLY A 4 3.87 0.92 -16.55
C GLY A 4 5.26 0.57 -15.97
N GLY A 5 5.75 -0.66 -16.12
CA GLY A 5 6.98 -1.22 -15.56
C GLY A 5 7.34 -2.55 -16.23
N GLU A 6 8.56 -3.04 -16.00
CA GLU A 6 9.02 -4.31 -16.59
C GLU A 6 8.19 -5.49 -16.04
N GLU A 7 7.89 -6.51 -16.86
CA GLU A 7 6.99 -7.62 -16.48
C GLU A 7 7.40 -8.33 -15.18
N GLU A 8 8.67 -8.23 -14.77
CA GLU A 8 9.20 -8.77 -13.52
C GLU A 8 8.75 -8.00 -12.26
N ASP A 9 8.45 -6.70 -12.38
CA ASP A 9 7.96 -5.87 -11.27
C ASP A 9 6.49 -6.15 -10.93
N ALA A 10 5.71 -6.59 -11.92
CA ALA A 10 4.31 -6.96 -11.76
C ALA A 10 4.11 -8.18 -10.83
N VAL A 11 5.15 -8.98 -10.60
CA VAL A 11 5.11 -10.12 -9.68
C VAL A 11 5.23 -9.66 -8.21
N ARG A 12 5.75 -8.45 -7.95
CA ARG A 12 5.98 -7.93 -6.60
C ARG A 12 4.76 -7.22 -6.00
N VAL A 13 3.84 -6.69 -6.83
CA VAL A 13 2.56 -6.15 -6.36
C VAL A 13 1.43 -7.15 -6.65
N HIS A 14 1.03 -7.92 -5.65
CA HIS A 14 -0.14 -8.79 -5.77
C HIS A 14 -1.44 -8.00 -6.08
N ARG A 15 -2.40 -8.65 -6.75
CA ARG A 15 -3.71 -8.04 -7.07
C ARG A 15 -4.46 -7.55 -5.82
N GLU A 16 -4.24 -8.23 -4.71
CA GLU A 16 -4.81 -7.94 -3.39
C GLU A 16 -3.65 -7.65 -2.42
N HIS A 17 -2.80 -6.68 -2.74
CA HIS A 17 -1.64 -6.33 -1.90
C HIS A 17 -2.06 -5.53 -0.67
N VAL A 18 -2.88 -4.50 -0.85
CA VAL A 18 -3.40 -3.67 0.23
C VAL A 18 -4.87 -3.38 -0.01
N ARG A 19 -5.60 -3.13 1.08
CA ARG A 19 -6.98 -2.66 1.04
C ARG A 19 -7.12 -1.38 1.85
N PHE A 20 -7.84 -0.41 1.31
CA PHE A 20 -8.28 0.73 2.09
C PHE A 20 -9.66 0.46 2.69
N GLU A 21 -9.79 0.69 3.99
CA GLU A 21 -11.04 0.65 4.72
C GLU A 21 -11.34 2.04 5.29
N ARG A 22 -12.63 2.34 5.46
CA ARG A 22 -13.07 3.60 6.08
C ARG A 22 -14.03 3.29 7.22
N GLU A 23 -13.72 3.80 8.39
CA GLU A 23 -14.52 3.64 9.61
C GLU A 23 -14.49 4.96 10.39
N ASP A 24 -15.65 5.43 10.83
CA ASP A 24 -15.82 6.68 11.60
C ASP A 24 -15.11 7.90 10.99
N GLY A 25 -15.04 7.95 9.66
CA GLY A 25 -14.41 9.04 8.91
C GLY A 25 -12.90 8.90 8.72
N GLN A 26 -12.24 7.97 9.42
CA GLN A 26 -10.82 7.66 9.28
C GLN A 26 -10.59 6.60 8.19
N PHE A 27 -9.54 6.79 7.38
CA PHE A 27 -9.06 5.77 6.46
C PHE A 27 -7.99 4.90 7.12
N TYR A 28 -8.03 3.61 6.84
CA TYR A 28 -7.06 2.63 7.28
C TYR A 28 -6.49 1.90 6.07
N LEU A 29 -5.19 1.64 6.09
CA LEU A 29 -4.56 0.70 5.19
C LEU A 29 -4.46 -0.66 5.90
N VAL A 30 -4.93 -1.69 5.22
CA VAL A 30 -4.80 -3.09 5.64
C VAL A 30 -3.83 -3.78 4.70
N ASP A 31 -2.74 -4.32 5.25
CA ASP A 31 -1.83 -5.16 4.47
C ASP A 31 -2.44 -6.54 4.25
N GLN A 32 -2.57 -6.95 3.00
CA GLN A 32 -3.12 -8.25 2.59
C GLN A 32 -2.08 -9.08 1.84
N GLY A 33 -0.92 -8.47 1.54
CA GLY A 33 0.13 -9.04 0.73
C GLY A 33 0.98 -10.05 1.48
N LYS A 34 1.73 -10.83 0.71
CA LYS A 34 2.88 -11.60 1.22
C LYS A 34 4.20 -10.87 1.01
N ASN A 35 4.19 -9.85 0.15
CA ASN A 35 5.35 -9.05 -0.15
C ASN A 35 5.31 -7.79 0.73
N PRO A 36 6.46 -7.19 1.03
CA PRO A 36 6.53 -6.10 1.98
C PRO A 36 5.68 -4.89 1.59
N THR A 37 4.95 -4.37 2.57
CA THR A 37 4.29 -3.06 2.55
C THR A 37 4.92 -2.21 3.65
N SER A 38 5.20 -0.93 3.40
CA SER A 38 5.58 -0.01 4.47
C SER A 38 4.81 1.31 4.41
N VAL A 39 4.55 1.89 5.58
CA VAL A 39 3.97 3.24 5.74
C VAL A 39 5.01 4.13 6.39
N ASN A 40 5.37 5.22 5.72
CA ASN A 40 6.39 6.17 6.18
C ASN A 40 7.75 5.52 6.53
N GLY A 41 8.07 4.38 5.92
CA GLY A 41 9.29 3.62 6.16
C GLY A 41 9.19 2.55 7.26
N GLU A 42 8.04 2.43 7.92
CA GLU A 42 7.74 1.37 8.89
C GLU A 42 7.06 0.20 8.14
N GLU A 43 7.72 -0.95 8.12
CA GLU A 43 7.20 -2.17 7.49
C GLU A 43 6.02 -2.73 8.29
N LEU A 44 5.00 -3.20 7.57
CA LEU A 44 3.80 -3.81 8.13
C LEU A 44 3.89 -5.33 8.06
N GLU A 45 3.21 -6.00 9.00
CA GLU A 45 2.95 -7.43 8.94
C GLU A 45 1.62 -7.72 8.23
N ALA A 46 1.51 -8.90 7.63
CA ALA A 46 0.29 -9.29 6.91
C ALA A 46 -0.92 -9.32 7.86
N GLY A 47 -1.96 -8.56 7.51
CA GLY A 47 -3.15 -8.35 8.32
C GLY A 47 -3.11 -7.11 9.21
N ASP A 48 -1.97 -6.42 9.30
CA ASP A 48 -1.89 -5.15 10.02
C ASP A 48 -2.85 -4.13 9.44
N ARG A 49 -3.49 -3.39 10.34
CA ARG A 49 -4.41 -2.30 10.03
C ARG A 49 -3.91 -1.02 10.67
N VAL A 50 -3.47 -0.09 9.85
CA VAL A 50 -2.89 1.18 10.31
C VAL A 50 -3.69 2.37 9.79
N PRO A 51 -3.93 3.41 10.62
CA PRO A 51 -4.57 4.62 10.14
C PRO A 51 -3.65 5.35 9.15
N VAL A 52 -4.22 5.92 8.09
CA VAL A 52 -3.49 6.75 7.12
C VAL A 52 -4.13 8.11 6.98
N SER A 53 -3.30 9.13 6.81
CA SER A 53 -3.69 10.55 6.72
C SER A 53 -2.98 11.24 5.56
N PRO A 54 -3.53 12.38 5.06
CA PRO A 54 -2.82 13.21 4.09
C PRO A 54 -1.39 13.51 4.53
N GLY A 55 -0.44 13.31 3.61
CA GLY A 55 1.00 13.42 3.88
C GLY A 55 1.71 12.06 3.99
N ASP A 56 0.99 10.99 4.31
CA ASP A 56 1.57 9.65 4.41
C ASP A 56 2.04 9.10 3.06
N ARG A 57 3.10 8.29 3.13
CA ARG A 57 3.68 7.60 1.99
C ARG A 57 3.64 6.10 2.22
N ILE A 58 3.12 5.38 1.25
CA ILE A 58 3.06 3.92 1.25
C ILE A 58 4.02 3.42 0.19
N ASP A 59 4.87 2.47 0.54
CA ASP A 59 5.74 1.76 -0.37
C ASP A 59 5.25 0.32 -0.50
N LEU A 60 5.07 -0.13 -1.75
CA LEU A 60 4.69 -1.49 -2.09
C LEU A 60 5.92 -2.18 -2.67
N SER A 61 6.61 -2.96 -1.83
CA SER A 61 7.73 -3.84 -2.20
C SER A 61 8.86 -3.16 -2.99
N GLY A 62 9.08 -1.86 -2.78
CA GLY A 62 10.10 -1.05 -3.46
C GLY A 62 9.80 -0.73 -4.92
N VAL A 63 8.66 -1.20 -5.46
CA VAL A 63 8.32 -1.06 -6.89
C VAL A 63 7.29 0.04 -7.15
N ALA A 64 6.41 0.31 -6.20
CA ALA A 64 5.40 1.36 -6.32
C ALA A 64 5.32 2.19 -5.04
N LYS A 65 5.07 3.49 -5.21
CA LYS A 65 4.85 4.43 -4.10
C LYS A 65 3.52 5.13 -4.25
N ILE A 66 2.71 5.10 -3.20
CA ILE A 66 1.41 5.79 -3.11
C ILE A 66 1.57 6.94 -2.12
N GLY A 67 1.13 8.14 -2.51
CA GLY A 67 1.06 9.30 -1.63
C GLY A 67 -0.38 9.63 -1.28
N ILE A 68 -0.69 9.77 0.02
CA ILE A 68 -2.01 10.18 0.48
C ILE A 68 -2.09 11.71 0.46
N ARG A 69 -3.14 12.25 -0.17
CA ARG A 69 -3.36 13.68 -0.33
C ARG A 69 -4.79 14.03 0.06
N GLU A 70 -4.99 15.30 0.42
CA GLU A 70 -6.33 15.87 0.47
C GLU A 70 -6.97 15.84 -0.92
N ALA A 71 -8.29 15.75 -0.96
CA ALA A 71 -9.09 15.71 -2.19
C ALA A 71 -9.18 17.07 -2.88
#